data_AF-A0A7Z9ZHN6-F1
#
_entry.id   AF-A0A7Z9ZHN6-F1
#
_cell.length_a   1.000
_cell.length_b   1.000
_cell.length_c   1.000
_cell.angle_alpha   90.00
_cell.angle_beta   90.00
_cell.angle_gamma   90.00
#
_symmetry.space_group_name_H-M   'P 1'
#
loop_
_entity.id
_entity.type
_entity.pdbx_description
1 polymer ?
#
loop_
_entity_poly.entity_id
_entity_poly.type
_entity_poly.pdbx_seq_one_letter_code
_entity_poly.pdbx_strand_id
1 'polypeptide(L)'
;MSWLPGATERKLVSDVLEDPVTSAIVGSLVKSRDEKLSLPELRQLAEQLLRDAEVPKELDEEGVRLYLKKLENAGIVEKEDGMYRLTPRWMDIAEVLRVSPPPSR
;
A
#
# COMPACT_ATOMS: atom_id res chain seq x y z
N MET A 1 -6.57 -24.86 8.07
CA MET A 1 -5.90 -23.63 8.54
C MET A 1 -6.85 -22.48 8.27
N SER A 2 -7.13 -21.60 9.23
CA SER A 2 -8.04 -20.47 9.00
C SER A 2 -7.36 -19.45 8.09
N TRP A 3 -7.99 -19.17 6.95
CA TRP A 3 -7.48 -18.29 5.89
C TRP A 3 -7.87 -16.81 6.08
N LEU A 4 -8.34 -16.44 7.27
CA LEU A 4 -8.79 -15.07 7.54
C LEU A 4 -7.68 -14.26 8.19
N PRO A 5 -7.47 -13.00 7.75
CA PRO A 5 -6.55 -12.11 8.42
C PRO A 5 -6.89 -12.01 9.91
N GLY A 6 -5.88 -12.20 10.75
CA GLY A 6 -5.98 -12.06 12.20
C GLY A 6 -6.53 -10.67 12.58
N ALA A 7 -6.96 -10.49 13.82
CA ALA A 7 -7.47 -9.19 14.29
C ALA A 7 -6.49 -8.03 14.04
N THR A 8 -5.19 -8.31 14.16
CA THR A 8 -4.10 -7.37 13.86
C THR A 8 -4.06 -6.96 12.38
N GLU A 9 -4.22 -7.90 11.46
CA GLU A 9 -4.18 -7.61 10.02
C GLU A 9 -5.42 -6.84 9.56
N ARG A 10 -6.60 -7.16 10.11
CA ARG A 10 -7.81 -6.38 9.85
C ARG A 10 -7.67 -4.93 10.30
N LYS A 11 -7.03 -4.70 11.45
CA LYS A 11 -6.72 -3.35 11.92
C LYS A 11 -5.75 -2.64 10.98
N LEU A 12 -4.64 -3.29 10.60
CA LEU A 12 -3.67 -2.69 9.68
C LEU A 12 -4.27 -2.39 8.30
N VAL A 13 -5.16 -3.24 7.79
CA VAL A 13 -5.90 -2.97 6.55
C VAL A 13 -6.81 -1.74 6.73
N SER A 14 -7.53 -1.60 7.85
CA SER A 14 -8.31 -0.38 8.15
C SER A 14 -7.41 0.85 8.18
N ASP A 15 -6.29 0.78 8.91
CA ASP A 15 -5.34 1.88 9.05
C ASP A 15 -4.77 2.33 7.69
N VAL A 16 -4.51 1.38 6.77
CA VAL A 16 -4.07 1.66 5.39
C VAL A 16 -5.18 2.31 4.56
N LEU A 17 -6.43 1.87 4.70
CA LEU A 17 -7.57 2.37 3.93
C LEU A 17 -8.05 3.75 4.40
N GLU A 18 -7.85 4.08 5.68
CA GLU A 18 -8.28 5.34 6.28
C GLU A 18 -7.39 6.54 5.93
N ASP A 19 -6.10 6.32 5.63
CA ASP A 19 -5.18 7.37 5.18
C ASP A 19 -5.00 7.34 3.65
N PRO A 20 -5.49 8.36 2.92
CA PRO A 20 -5.45 8.37 1.45
C PRO A 20 -4.04 8.25 0.88
N VAL A 21 -3.03 8.83 1.55
CA VAL A 21 -1.64 8.79 1.08
C VAL A 21 -1.07 7.38 1.24
N THR A 22 -1.29 6.76 2.39
CA THR A 22 -0.90 5.37 2.66
C THR A 22 -1.59 4.41 1.71
N SER A 23 -2.90 4.59 1.49
CA SER A 23 -3.68 3.82 0.52
C SER A 23 -3.13 3.96 -0.91
N ALA A 24 -2.75 5.16 -1.33
CA ALA A 24 -2.15 5.39 -2.64
C ALA A 24 -0.75 4.79 -2.79
N ILE A 25 0.09 4.88 -1.76
CA ILE A 25 1.43 4.25 -1.74
C ILE A 25 1.30 2.72 -1.83
N VAL A 26 0.48 2.11 -0.97
CA VAL A 26 0.23 0.67 -0.98
C VAL A 26 -0.41 0.25 -2.29
N GLY A 27 -1.42 0.99 -2.77
CA GLY A 27 -2.10 0.74 -4.04
C GLY A 27 -1.17 0.78 -5.24
N SER A 28 -0.15 1.64 -5.23
CA SER A 28 0.89 1.69 -6.27
C SER A 28 1.72 0.42 -6.29
N LEU A 29 2.13 -0.08 -5.12
CA LEU A 29 2.89 -1.34 -4.99
C LEU A 29 2.02 -2.57 -5.32
N VAL A 30 0.72 -2.53 -5.01
CA VAL A 30 -0.25 -3.56 -5.43
C VAL A 30 -0.39 -3.58 -6.95
N LYS A 31 -0.37 -2.41 -7.61
CA LYS A 31 -0.45 -2.29 -9.08
C LYS A 31 0.83 -2.75 -9.78
N SER A 32 2.01 -2.69 -9.14
CA SER A 32 3.28 -3.15 -9.71
C SER A 32 3.46 -4.66 -9.72
N ARG A 33 2.53 -5.45 -9.15
CA ARG A 33 2.49 -6.93 -9.24
C ARG A 33 3.81 -7.61 -8.85
N ASP A 34 4.34 -7.28 -7.67
CA ASP A 34 5.64 -7.75 -7.13
C ASP A 34 6.88 -7.09 -7.76
N GLU A 35 6.71 -6.20 -8.75
CA GLU A 35 7.83 -5.37 -9.20
C GLU A 35 8.22 -4.36 -8.13
N LYS A 36 9.54 -4.23 -7.92
CA LYS A 36 10.14 -3.22 -7.05
C LYS A 36 10.02 -1.85 -7.72
N LEU A 37 9.56 -0.86 -6.96
CA LEU A 37 9.46 0.53 -7.42
C LEU A 37 10.55 1.39 -6.80
N SER A 38 11.19 2.23 -7.59
CA SER A 38 12.02 3.31 -7.06
C SER A 38 11.15 4.35 -6.35
N LEU A 39 11.75 5.16 -5.47
CA LEU A 39 11.02 6.23 -4.79
C LEU A 39 10.33 7.22 -5.75
N PRO A 40 10.99 7.70 -6.83
CA PRO A 40 10.34 8.59 -7.79
C PRO A 40 9.14 7.96 -8.49
N GLU A 41 9.25 6.71 -8.92
CA GLU A 41 8.15 5.97 -9.57
C GLU A 41 6.98 5.78 -8.62
N LEU A 42 7.27 5.36 -7.39
CA LEU A 42 6.26 5.14 -6.37
C LEU A 42 5.51 6.44 -6.05
N ARG A 43 6.24 7.55 -5.93
CA ARG A 43 5.65 8.88 -5.70
C ARG A 43 4.73 9.26 -6.85
N GLN A 44 5.20 9.15 -8.09
CA GLN A 44 4.42 9.49 -9.28
C GLN A 44 3.13 8.67 -9.37
N LEU A 45 3.20 7.36 -9.12
CA LEU A 45 2.03 6.48 -9.13
C LEU A 45 1.07 6.80 -7.98
N ALA A 46 1.58 7.10 -6.79
CA ALA A 46 0.75 7.47 -5.65
C ALA A 46 0.04 8.82 -5.89
N GLU A 47 0.72 9.81 -6.44
CA GLU A 47 0.11 11.08 -6.83
C GLU A 47 -0.97 10.90 -7.90
N GLN A 48 -0.72 10.03 -8.89
CA GLN A 48 -1.73 9.69 -9.90
C GLN A 48 -2.97 9.05 -9.27
N LEU A 49 -2.79 8.09 -8.37
CA LEU A 49 -3.90 7.46 -7.64
C LEU A 49 -4.69 8.46 -6.79
N LEU A 50 -4.01 9.39 -6.15
CA LEU A 50 -4.65 10.47 -5.37
C LEU A 50 -5.47 11.40 -6.27
N ARG A 51 -4.95 11.74 -7.46
CA ARG A 51 -5.70 12.51 -8.47
C ARG A 51 -6.92 11.74 -8.97
N ASP A 52 -6.78 10.46 -9.28
CA ASP A 52 -7.87 9.59 -9.74
C ASP A 52 -8.97 9.46 -8.67
N ALA A 53 -8.61 9.55 -7.39
CA ALA A 53 -9.52 9.53 -6.26
C ALA A 53 -10.12 10.91 -5.90
N GLU A 54 -9.89 11.94 -6.73
CA GLU A 54 -10.32 13.33 -6.48
C GLU A 54 -9.76 13.95 -5.18
N VAL A 55 -8.62 13.43 -4.69
CA VAL A 55 -7.87 13.95 -3.55
C VAL A 55 -6.49 14.44 -4.03
N PRO A 56 -6.42 15.45 -4.92
CA PRO A 56 -5.15 15.89 -5.49
C PRO A 56 -4.24 16.42 -4.38
N LYS A 57 -3.16 15.69 -4.11
CA LYS A 57 -2.15 16.04 -3.13
C LYS A 57 -0.78 15.82 -3.74
N GLU A 58 0.03 16.86 -3.73
CA GLU A 58 1.44 16.77 -4.08
C GLU A 58 2.18 16.10 -2.92
N LEU A 59 2.96 15.08 -3.24
CA LEU A 59 3.69 14.31 -2.26
C LEU A 59 5.14 14.80 -2.24
N ASP A 60 5.54 15.38 -1.11
CA ASP A 60 6.94 15.68 -0.85
C ASP A 60 7.75 14.38 -0.67
N GLU A 61 8.98 14.35 -1.17
CA GLU A 61 9.82 13.15 -1.14
C GLU A 61 10.15 12.71 0.30
N GLU A 62 10.46 13.66 1.20
CA GLU A 62 10.70 13.35 2.61
C GLU A 62 9.42 12.83 3.27
N GLY A 63 8.28 13.44 2.92
CA GLY A 63 6.96 12.96 3.29
C GLY A 63 6.74 11.50 2.92
N VAL A 64 6.96 11.12 1.65
CA VAL A 64 6.82 9.73 1.18
C VAL A 64 7.75 8.78 1.93
N ARG A 65 9.00 9.18 2.18
CA ARG A 65 9.96 8.38 2.97
C ARG A 65 9.46 8.13 4.38
N LEU A 66 8.78 9.08 5.02
CA LEU A 66 8.19 8.89 6.34
C LEU A 66 7.05 7.87 6.32
N TYR A 67 6.18 7.90 5.31
CA TYR A 67 5.13 6.89 5.13
C TYR A 67 5.73 5.50 4.89
N LEU A 68 6.71 5.40 3.99
CA LEU A 68 7.41 4.14 3.71
C LEU A 68 8.06 3.56 4.96
N LYS A 69 8.75 4.37 5.76
CA LYS A 69 9.33 3.91 7.02
C LYS A 69 8.28 3.36 7.99
N LYS A 70 7.09 3.98 8.06
CA LYS A 70 5.98 3.46 8.86
C LYS A 70 5.48 2.11 8.33
N LEU A 71 5.33 1.99 7.01
CA LEU A 71 4.92 0.76 6.33
C LEU A 71 5.94 -0.37 6.48
N GLU A 72 7.24 -0.05 6.43
CA GLU A 72 8.35 -0.97 6.71
C GLU A 72 8.29 -1.48 8.16
N ASN A 73 8.13 -0.58 9.14
CA ASN A 73 7.99 -0.95 10.55
C ASN A 73 6.75 -1.80 10.83
N ALA A 74 5.70 -1.64 10.02
CA ALA A 74 4.48 -2.43 10.10
C ALA A 74 4.55 -3.76 9.32
N GLY A 75 5.67 -4.04 8.64
CA GLY A 75 5.88 -5.25 7.84
C GLY A 75 5.03 -5.30 6.56
N ILE A 76 4.58 -4.15 6.07
CA ILE A 76 3.74 -4.01 4.87
C ILE A 76 4.61 -3.93 3.62
N VAL A 77 5.66 -3.12 3.71
CA VAL A 77 6.61 -2.84 2.64
C VAL A 77 7.98 -3.33 3.07
N GLU A 78 8.77 -3.80 2.11
CA GLU A 78 10.19 -4.04 2.29
C GLU A 78 11.01 -3.23 1.28
N LYS A 79 12.23 -2.90 1.69
CA LYS A 79 13.18 -2.14 0.90
C LYS A 79 14.37 -3.01 0.54
N GLU A 80 14.66 -3.12 -0.75
CA GLU A 80 15.77 -3.91 -1.28
C GLU A 80 16.47 -3.09 -2.39
N ASP A 81 17.79 -2.93 -2.29
CA ASP A 81 18.60 -2.14 -3.24
C ASP A 81 18.09 -0.71 -3.51
N GLY A 82 17.48 -0.08 -2.49
CA GLY A 82 16.94 1.28 -2.61
C GLY A 82 15.54 1.35 -3.25
N MET A 83 14.96 0.22 -3.63
CA MET A 83 13.62 0.10 -4.19
C MET A 83 12.65 -0.52 -3.17
N TYR A 84 11.35 -0.36 -3.40
CA TYR A 84 10.30 -0.74 -2.47
C TYR A 84 9.32 -1.73 -3.13
N ARG A 85 8.89 -2.74 -2.37
CA ARG A 85 7.81 -3.66 -2.76
C ARG A 85 6.98 -4.08 -1.55
N LEU A 86 5.81 -4.69 -1.77
CA LEU A 86 5.06 -5.30 -0.69
C LEU A 86 5.80 -6.54 -0.17
N THR A 87 5.66 -6.81 1.12
CA THR A 87 6.10 -8.10 1.66
C THR A 87 5.22 -9.22 1.09
N PRO A 88 5.72 -10.47 0.97
CA PRO A 88 4.92 -11.59 0.45
C PRO A 88 3.57 -11.76 1.14
N ARG A 89 3.54 -11.58 2.47
CA ARG A 89 2.31 -11.63 3.27
C ARG A 89 1.30 -10.58 2.84
N TRP A 90 1.73 -9.37 2.52
CA TRP A 90 0.84 -8.30 2.10
C TRP A 90 0.41 -8.41 0.64
N MET A 91 1.20 -9.07 -0.20
CA MET A 91 0.74 -9.48 -1.53
C MET A 91 -0.42 -10.46 -1.43
N ASP A 92 -0.33 -11.48 -0.56
CA ASP A 92 -1.42 -12.43 -0.33
C ASP A 92 -2.69 -11.72 0.18
N ILE A 93 -2.54 -10.79 1.13
CA ILE A 93 -3.66 -9.97 1.63
C ILE A 93 -4.28 -9.14 0.50
N ALA A 94 -3.46 -8.43 -0.29
CA ALA A 94 -3.93 -7.61 -1.39
C ALA A 94 -4.67 -8.44 -2.45
N GLU A 95 -4.20 -9.64 -2.74
CA GLU A 95 -4.87 -10.56 -3.66
C GLU A 95 -6.24 -10.98 -3.12
N VAL A 96 -6.34 -11.39 -1.85
CA VAL A 96 -7.61 -11.74 -1.22
C VAL A 96 -8.61 -10.58 -1.24
N LEU A 97 -8.14 -9.35 -1.01
CA LEU A 97 -8.97 -8.15 -1.06
C LEU A 97 -9.43 -7.82 -2.49
N ARG A 98 -8.63 -8.10 -3.52
CA ARG A 98 -9.03 -7.95 -4.92
C ARG A 98 -10.15 -8.92 -5.32
N VAL A 99 -10.17 -10.14 -4.77
CA VAL A 99 -11.20 -11.15 -5.10
C VAL A 99 -12.51 -10.94 -4.33
N SER A 100 -12.53 -10.08 -3.31
CA SER A 100 -13.69 -9.86 -2.47
C SER A 100 -14.44 -8.60 -2.92
N PRO A 101 -15.55 -8.70 -3.68
CA PRO A 101 -16.46 -7.56 -3.76
C PRO A 101 -16.94 -7.22 -2.34
N PRO A 102 -17.19 -5.94 -2.01
CA PRO A 102 -17.87 -5.63 -0.77
C PRO A 102 -19.17 -6.44 -0.74
N PRO A 103 -19.53 -7.10 0.38
CA PRO A 103 -20.85 -7.70 0.49
C PRO A 103 -21.85 -6.57 0.22
N SER A 104 -22.58 -6.67 -0.89
CA SER A 104 -23.66 -5.78 -1.21
C SER A 104 -24.59 -5.74 0.00
N ARG A 105 -24.66 -4.59 0.68
CA ARG A 105 -25.70 -4.32 1.68
C ARG A 105 -26.95 -3.84 0.98
#